data_AF-A0A1F9I3S4-F1
#
_entry.id   AF-A0A1F9I3S4-F1
#
_cell.length_a   1.000
_cell.length_b   1.000
_cell.length_c   1.000
_cell.angle_alpha   90.00
_cell.angle_beta   90.00
_cell.angle_gamma   90.00
#
_symmetry.space_group_name_H-M   'P 1'
#
loop_
_entity.id
_entity.type
_entity.pdbx_description
1 polymer ?
#
loop_
_entity_poly.entity_id
_entity_poly.type
_entity_poly.pdbx_seq_one_letter_code
_entity_poly.pdbx_strand_id
1 'polypeptide(L)'
;MASLGFEHAQSLKYLTAAGLCTSAAALLRVQYESLVRAIWMHHCASDQEVELMLAELTRETAKQASKIPMLSRMLDEIEEKAPHVPVAGLREFKHYSWKPLSSYVHGGIHAVHRHGRGFPMELALMQIRHSNGLLGLAGNLLLIIAGVPAEAGVMGRIYQEFADCLPPVEPPCAAQSEPAH
;
A
#
# COMPACT_ATOMS: atom_id res chain seq x y z
N MET A 1 4.75 9.78 -6.92
CA MET A 1 3.77 9.04 -6.10
C MET A 1 4.25 7.66 -5.68
N ALA A 2 4.79 6.82 -6.57
CA ALA A 2 5.43 5.55 -6.14
C ALA A 2 6.50 5.78 -5.06
N SER A 3 7.33 6.82 -5.23
CA SER A 3 8.33 7.30 -4.26
C SER A 3 7.77 7.61 -2.86
N LEU A 4 6.54 8.14 -2.76
CA LEU A 4 5.88 8.39 -1.47
C LEU A 4 5.60 7.07 -0.74
N GLY A 5 5.24 6.02 -1.48
CA GLY A 5 5.14 4.67 -0.93
C GLY A 5 6.48 4.14 -0.38
N PHE A 6 7.60 4.43 -1.05
CA PHE A 6 8.94 4.09 -0.54
C PHE A 6 9.27 4.85 0.75
N GLU A 7 8.97 6.15 0.81
CA GLU A 7 9.18 6.97 2.00
C GLU A 7 8.37 6.46 3.20
N HIS A 8 7.10 6.10 2.99
CA HIS A 8 6.26 5.49 4.03
C HIS A 8 6.82 4.15 4.51
N ALA A 9 7.31 3.31 3.60
CA ALA A 9 7.94 2.04 3.96
C ALA A 9 9.21 2.22 4.80
N GLN A 10 10.07 3.18 4.42
CA GLN A 10 11.27 3.51 5.17
C GLN A 10 10.93 4.05 6.56
N SER A 11 9.97 4.97 6.63
CA SER A 11 9.48 5.55 7.88
C SER A 11 8.87 4.49 8.81
N LEU A 12 8.09 3.55 8.26
CA LEU A 12 7.57 2.41 9.00
C LEU A 12 8.70 1.63 9.67
N LYS A 13 9.75 1.28 8.91
CA LYS A 13 10.90 0.53 9.45
C LYS A 13 11.63 1.28 10.56
N TYR A 14 11.81 2.59 10.43
CA TYR A 14 12.41 3.42 11.48
C TYR A 14 11.55 3.46 12.75
N LEU A 15 10.24 3.63 12.61
CA LEU A 15 9.32 3.61 13.76
C LEU A 15 9.32 2.24 14.44
N THR A 16 9.27 1.15 13.68
CA THR A 16 9.33 -0.20 14.24
C THR A 16 10.64 -0.45 14.98
N ALA A 17 11.79 -0.02 14.42
CA ALA A 17 13.09 -0.12 15.08
C ALA A 17 13.15 0.69 16.40
N ALA A 18 12.42 1.80 16.47
CA ALA A 18 12.27 2.61 17.68
C ALA A 18 11.20 2.09 18.67
N GLY A 19 10.56 0.95 18.38
CA GLY A 19 9.47 0.39 19.20
C GLY A 19 8.12 1.10 19.05
N LEU A 20 7.98 2.01 18.08
CA LEU A 20 6.77 2.81 17.82
C LEU A 20 5.82 2.11 16.84
N CYS A 21 5.55 0.81 17.06
CA CYS A 21 4.81 -0.06 16.14
C CYS A 21 3.36 0.38 15.86
N THR A 22 2.67 0.99 16.83
CA THR A 22 1.30 1.54 16.61
C THR A 22 1.30 2.62 15.54
N SER A 23 2.30 3.52 15.56
CA SER A 23 2.46 4.56 14.55
C SER A 23 2.95 3.98 13.22
N ALA A 24 3.81 2.96 13.27
CA ALA A 24 4.26 2.23 12.08
C ALA A 24 3.08 1.58 11.32
N ALA A 25 2.08 1.06 12.03
CA ALA A 25 0.87 0.49 11.42
C ALA A 25 0.07 1.54 10.63
N ALA A 26 -0.01 2.78 11.12
CA ALA A 26 -0.65 3.86 10.37
C ALA A 26 0.08 4.14 9.04
N LEU A 27 1.42 4.06 9.04
CA LEU A 27 2.23 4.23 7.82
C LEU A 27 2.01 3.11 6.80
N LEU A 28 1.76 1.88 7.25
CA LEU A 28 1.44 0.77 6.33
C LEU A 28 0.18 1.05 5.51
N ARG A 29 -0.84 1.68 6.12
CA ARG A 29 -2.08 2.07 5.40
C ARG A 29 -1.80 3.08 4.31
N VAL A 30 -1.11 4.17 4.64
CA VAL A 30 -0.84 5.24 3.67
C VAL A 30 0.19 4.82 2.62
N GLN A 31 1.07 3.87 2.94
CA GLN A 31 1.93 3.20 1.95
C GLN A 31 1.08 2.48 0.89
N TYR A 32 0.12 1.66 1.33
CA TYR A 32 -0.79 0.96 0.43
C TYR A 32 -1.64 1.92 -0.41
N GLU A 33 -2.23 2.94 0.20
CA GLU A 33 -3.03 3.95 -0.51
C GLU A 33 -2.21 4.73 -1.54
N SER A 34 -0.94 5.03 -1.22
CA SER A 34 -0.01 5.69 -2.13
C SER A 34 0.34 4.80 -3.33
N LEU A 35 0.54 3.50 -3.11
CA LEU A 35 0.78 2.54 -4.19
C LEU A 35 -0.43 2.44 -5.12
N VAL A 36 -1.64 2.25 -4.58
CA VAL A 36 -2.86 2.15 -5.41
C VAL A 36 -3.07 3.43 -6.22
N ARG A 37 -2.87 4.60 -5.61
CA ARG A 37 -2.94 5.87 -6.34
C ARG A 37 -1.89 5.96 -7.44
N ALA A 38 -0.66 5.49 -7.20
CA ALA A 38 0.39 5.50 -8.23
C ALA A 38 0.04 4.59 -9.42
N ILE A 39 -0.49 3.39 -9.16
CA ILE A 39 -0.98 2.46 -10.19
C ILE A 39 -2.14 3.09 -10.97
N TRP A 40 -3.14 3.63 -10.27
CA TRP A 40 -4.30 4.28 -10.88
C TRP A 40 -3.90 5.47 -11.74
N MET A 41 -3.01 6.33 -11.26
CA MET A 41 -2.52 7.47 -12.05
C MET A 41 -1.79 7.05 -13.32
N HIS A 42 -1.07 5.93 -13.29
CA HIS A 42 -0.33 5.45 -14.45
C HIS A 42 -1.24 4.82 -15.51
N HIS A 43 -2.27 4.08 -15.09
CA HIS A 43 -3.05 3.25 -16.01
C HIS A 43 -4.48 3.76 -16.28
N CYS A 44 -5.04 4.63 -15.45
CA CYS A 44 -6.49 4.88 -15.42
C CYS A 44 -6.89 6.36 -15.38
N ALA A 45 -6.06 7.19 -14.74
CA ALA A 45 -6.32 8.62 -14.62
C ALA A 45 -6.24 9.31 -15.98
N SER A 46 -7.08 10.31 -16.17
CA SER A 46 -6.95 11.24 -17.29
C SER A 46 -5.75 12.17 -17.11
N ASP A 47 -5.24 12.71 -18.21
CA ASP A 47 -4.14 13.69 -18.18
C ASP A 47 -4.47 14.87 -17.25
N GLN A 48 -5.73 15.35 -17.24
CA GLN A 48 -6.19 16.42 -16.35
C GLN A 48 -6.11 16.04 -14.87
N GLU A 49 -6.42 14.79 -14.51
CA GLU A 49 -6.33 14.31 -13.14
C GLU A 49 -4.86 14.16 -12.70
N VAL A 50 -3.99 13.72 -13.61
CA VAL A 50 -2.54 13.65 -13.37
C VAL A 50 -1.95 15.05 -13.20
N GLU A 51 -2.27 15.98 -14.09
CA GLU A 51 -1.86 17.38 -14.01
C GLU A 51 -2.33 18.03 -12.69
N LEU A 52 -3.58 17.80 -12.29
CA LEU A 52 -4.13 18.31 -11.03
C LEU A 52 -3.37 17.79 -9.81
N MET A 53 -2.92 16.52 -9.82
CA MET A 53 -2.11 15.94 -8.74
C MET A 53 -0.67 16.48 -8.70
N LEU A 54 -0.18 17.07 -9.78
CA LEU A 54 1.15 17.67 -9.91
C LEU A 54 1.12 19.21 -9.80
N ALA A 55 -0.07 19.81 -9.78
CA ALA A 55 -0.27 21.24 -9.70
C ALA A 55 0.22 21.82 -8.36
N GLU A 56 0.49 23.12 -8.36
CA GLU A 56 0.81 23.85 -7.14
C GLU A 56 -0.33 23.74 -6.11
N LEU A 57 0.02 23.60 -4.83
CA LEU A 57 -0.96 23.49 -3.75
C LEU A 57 -1.57 24.85 -3.43
N THR A 58 -2.76 25.10 -3.98
CA THR A 58 -3.61 26.25 -3.69
C THR A 58 -4.92 25.78 -3.07
N ARG A 59 -5.76 26.71 -2.58
CA ARG A 59 -7.09 26.34 -2.06
C ARG A 59 -7.97 25.75 -3.16
N GLU A 60 -7.83 26.28 -4.36
CA GLU A 60 -8.57 25.89 -5.55
C GLU A 60 -8.15 24.49 -6.02
N THR A 61 -6.84 24.24 -6.16
CA THR A 61 -6.34 22.92 -6.58
C THR A 61 -6.61 21.86 -5.51
N ALA A 62 -6.48 22.18 -4.22
CA ALA A 62 -6.87 21.27 -3.13
C ALA A 62 -8.37 20.93 -3.16
N LYS A 63 -9.24 21.92 -3.42
CA LYS A 63 -10.68 21.70 -3.55
C LYS A 63 -10.99 20.83 -4.78
N GLN A 64 -10.31 21.05 -5.90
CA GLN A 64 -10.49 20.23 -7.10
C GLN A 64 -9.98 18.80 -6.87
N ALA A 65 -8.82 18.64 -6.23
CA ALA A 65 -8.22 17.34 -5.93
C ALA A 65 -9.11 16.47 -5.03
N SER A 66 -10.01 17.07 -4.24
CA SER A 66 -11.01 16.30 -3.46
C SER A 66 -12.00 15.50 -4.34
N LYS A 67 -12.06 15.78 -5.65
CA LYS A 67 -12.85 15.02 -6.62
C LYS A 67 -12.10 13.80 -7.18
N ILE A 68 -10.79 13.71 -6.98
CA ILE A 68 -10.01 12.53 -7.36
C ILE A 68 -10.59 11.31 -6.62
N PRO A 69 -10.79 10.17 -7.29
CA PRO A 69 -11.45 9.03 -6.70
C PRO A 69 -10.76 8.55 -5.42
N MET A 70 -11.57 8.09 -4.46
CA MET A 70 -11.03 7.43 -3.27
C MET A 70 -10.54 6.02 -3.61
N LEU A 71 -9.76 5.43 -2.71
CA LEU A 71 -9.15 4.11 -2.83
C LEU A 71 -10.07 3.03 -3.45
N SER A 72 -11.30 2.89 -2.93
CA SER A 72 -12.24 1.88 -3.45
C SER A 72 -12.53 2.07 -4.92
N ARG A 73 -12.81 3.30 -5.33
CA ARG A 73 -13.11 3.64 -6.72
C ARG A 73 -11.88 3.49 -7.61
N MET A 74 -10.70 3.87 -7.12
CA MET A 74 -9.44 3.63 -7.84
C MET A 74 -9.23 2.16 -8.16
N LEU A 75 -9.48 1.24 -7.21
CA LEU A 75 -9.36 -0.20 -7.46
C LEU A 75 -10.36 -0.71 -8.49
N ASP A 76 -11.61 -0.23 -8.43
CA ASP A 76 -12.64 -0.58 -9.42
C ASP A 76 -12.22 -0.12 -10.82
N GLU A 77 -11.66 1.08 -10.95
CA GLU A 77 -11.19 1.60 -12.24
C GLU A 77 -9.93 0.91 -12.75
N ILE A 78 -9.01 0.48 -11.89
CA ILE A 78 -7.84 -0.33 -12.31
C ILE A 78 -8.31 -1.66 -12.88
N GLU A 79 -9.26 -2.32 -12.24
CA GLU A 79 -9.80 -3.60 -12.72
C GLU A 79 -10.52 -3.44 -14.07
N GLU A 80 -11.28 -2.36 -14.25
CA GLU A 80 -12.01 -2.08 -15.49
C GLU A 80 -11.08 -1.66 -16.64
N LYS A 81 -10.15 -0.73 -16.40
CA LYS A 81 -9.34 -0.07 -17.44
C LYS A 81 -7.98 -0.73 -17.66
N ALA A 82 -7.46 -1.47 -16.69
CA ALA A 82 -6.12 -2.04 -16.70
C ALA A 82 -6.11 -3.55 -16.33
N PRO A 83 -6.77 -4.42 -17.14
CA PRO A 83 -6.95 -5.83 -16.82
C PRO A 83 -5.65 -6.65 -16.74
N HIS A 84 -4.54 -6.10 -17.23
CA HIS A 84 -3.21 -6.69 -17.12
C HIS A 84 -2.56 -6.47 -15.74
N VAL A 85 -3.07 -5.52 -14.95
CA VAL A 85 -2.59 -5.26 -13.59
C VAL A 85 -3.20 -6.33 -12.65
N PRO A 86 -2.39 -7.04 -11.86
CA PRO A 86 -2.90 -8.06 -10.93
C PRO A 86 -3.54 -7.41 -9.69
N VAL A 87 -4.77 -6.90 -9.85
CA VAL A 87 -5.52 -6.17 -8.79
C VAL A 87 -5.93 -7.08 -7.62
N ALA A 88 -5.99 -8.40 -7.82
CA ALA A 88 -6.43 -9.37 -6.81
C ALA A 88 -5.71 -9.18 -5.46
N GLY A 89 -4.37 -9.09 -5.47
CA GLY A 89 -3.59 -8.88 -4.25
C GLY A 89 -3.83 -7.52 -3.58
N LEU A 90 -4.14 -6.47 -4.35
CA LEU A 90 -4.51 -5.17 -3.79
C LEU A 90 -5.89 -5.24 -3.10
N ARG A 91 -6.86 -5.93 -3.72
CA ARG A 91 -8.19 -6.13 -3.12
C ARG A 91 -8.14 -7.00 -1.87
N GLU A 92 -7.33 -8.04 -1.87
CA GLU A 92 -7.08 -8.88 -0.70
C GLU A 92 -6.52 -8.05 0.46
N PHE A 93 -5.50 -7.23 0.20
CA PHE A 93 -4.95 -6.32 1.20
C PHE A 93 -5.99 -5.32 1.72
N LYS A 94 -6.85 -4.78 0.84
CA LYS A 94 -7.96 -3.92 1.26
C LYS A 94 -8.94 -4.66 2.18
N HIS A 95 -9.28 -5.90 1.85
CA HIS A 95 -10.24 -6.68 2.61
C HIS A 95 -9.73 -7.01 4.01
N TYR A 96 -8.52 -7.56 4.11
CA TYR A 96 -7.98 -8.07 5.37
C TYR A 96 -7.23 -7.03 6.20
N SER A 97 -6.53 -6.08 5.58
CA SER A 97 -5.60 -5.18 6.28
C SER A 97 -6.10 -3.74 6.34
N TRP A 98 -6.63 -3.17 5.25
CA TRP A 98 -6.97 -1.74 5.21
C TRP A 98 -8.02 -1.31 6.25
N LYS A 99 -9.04 -2.15 6.50
CA LYS A 99 -10.09 -1.85 7.47
C LYS A 99 -9.56 -1.80 8.91
N PRO A 100 -8.85 -2.83 9.43
CA PRO A 100 -8.16 -2.74 10.72
C PRO A 100 -7.17 -1.57 10.80
N LEU A 101 -6.38 -1.36 9.73
CA LEU A 101 -5.38 -0.29 9.68
C LEU A 101 -5.99 1.12 9.78
N SER A 102 -7.26 1.29 9.40
CA SER A 102 -7.98 2.56 9.56
C SER A 102 -8.08 2.99 11.03
N SER A 103 -8.12 2.04 11.95
CA SER A 103 -8.11 2.31 13.39
C SER A 103 -6.82 3.02 13.83
N TYR A 104 -5.67 2.61 13.30
CA TYR A 104 -4.36 3.19 13.63
C TYR A 104 -4.20 4.62 13.11
N VAL A 105 -4.82 4.94 11.97
CA VAL A 105 -4.80 6.31 11.42
C VAL A 105 -5.70 7.26 12.21
N HIS A 106 -6.86 6.79 12.68
CA HIS A 106 -7.88 7.65 13.30
C HIS A 106 -7.93 7.57 14.83
N GLY A 107 -6.93 6.94 15.47
CA GLY A 107 -6.92 6.77 16.93
C GLY A 107 -8.05 5.89 17.47
N GLY A 108 -8.50 4.93 16.66
CA GLY A 108 -9.57 4.00 17.04
C GLY A 108 -9.11 2.93 18.03
N ILE A 109 -10.01 1.97 18.30
CA ILE A 109 -9.82 0.96 19.35
C ILE A 109 -8.53 0.14 19.23
N HIS A 110 -8.12 -0.29 18.03
CA HIS A 110 -6.88 -1.05 17.86
C HIS A 110 -5.66 -0.18 18.18
N ALA A 111 -5.68 1.10 17.79
CA ALA A 111 -4.59 2.04 18.09
C ALA A 111 -4.43 2.24 19.60
N VAL A 112 -5.53 2.58 20.29
CA VAL A 112 -5.55 2.83 21.73
C VAL A 112 -5.14 1.58 22.51
N HIS A 113 -5.70 0.43 22.13
CA HIS A 113 -5.41 -0.84 22.80
C HIS A 113 -3.94 -1.24 22.66
N ARG A 114 -3.37 -1.18 21.44
CA ARG A 114 -1.97 -1.53 21.19
C ARG A 114 -0.99 -0.56 21.81
N HIS A 115 -1.31 0.73 21.84
CA HIS A 115 -0.47 1.71 22.54
C HIS A 115 -0.46 1.46 24.06
N GLY A 116 -1.62 1.19 24.67
CA GLY A 116 -1.72 1.01 26.11
C GLY A 116 -1.28 -0.36 26.64
N ARG A 117 -1.34 -1.42 25.83
CA ARG A 117 -1.03 -2.81 26.26
C ARG A 117 0.18 -3.44 25.58
N GLY A 118 0.87 -2.68 24.75
CA GLY A 118 1.99 -3.17 23.96
C GLY A 118 1.55 -3.72 22.60
N PHE A 119 2.56 -3.84 21.74
CA PHE A 119 2.39 -4.24 20.36
C PHE A 119 3.00 -5.63 20.17
N PRO A 120 2.22 -6.68 19.82
CA PRO A 120 2.76 -8.03 19.65
C PRO A 120 3.86 -8.08 18.60
N MET A 121 4.94 -8.82 18.89
CA MET A 121 6.10 -8.94 17.99
C MET A 121 5.69 -9.54 16.65
N GLU A 122 4.80 -10.54 16.65
CA GLU A 122 4.33 -11.20 15.44
C GLU A 122 3.60 -10.21 14.52
N LEU A 123 2.81 -9.31 15.10
CA LEU A 123 2.08 -8.29 14.35
C LEU A 123 3.02 -7.21 13.80
N ALA A 124 4.09 -6.88 14.53
CA ALA A 124 5.12 -5.96 14.04
C ALA A 124 5.90 -6.58 12.86
N LEU A 125 6.28 -7.85 12.97
CA LEU A 125 6.93 -8.59 11.89
C LEU A 125 6.04 -8.67 10.64
N MET A 126 4.75 -8.96 10.82
CA MET A 126 3.79 -9.01 9.71
C MET A 126 3.64 -7.66 9.01
N GLN A 127 3.64 -6.54 9.75
CA GLN A 127 3.62 -5.22 9.11
C GLN A 127 4.85 -4.95 8.25
N ILE A 128 6.04 -5.34 8.71
CA ILE A 128 7.27 -5.19 7.92
C ILE A 128 7.17 -6.04 6.66
N ARG A 129 6.71 -7.30 6.76
CA ARG A 129 6.53 -8.20 5.62
C ARG A 129 5.54 -7.63 4.61
N HIS A 130 4.38 -7.16 5.06
CA HIS A 130 3.41 -6.48 4.20
C HIS A 130 3.99 -5.23 3.54
N SER A 131 4.73 -4.41 4.29
CA SER A 131 5.42 -3.24 3.74
C SER A 131 6.42 -3.62 2.64
N ASN A 132 7.16 -4.73 2.81
CA ASN A 132 8.06 -5.26 1.79
C ASN A 132 7.32 -5.77 0.55
N GLY A 133 6.17 -6.44 0.73
CA GLY A 133 5.31 -6.85 -0.38
C GLY A 133 4.84 -5.65 -1.22
N LEU A 134 4.39 -4.59 -0.55
CA LEU A 134 4.00 -3.33 -1.21
C LEU A 134 5.18 -2.64 -1.91
N LEU A 135 6.39 -2.68 -1.33
CA LEU A 135 7.61 -2.21 -2.00
C LEU A 135 7.92 -3.00 -3.27
N GLY A 136 7.71 -4.32 -3.24
CA GLY A 136 7.88 -5.15 -4.42
C GLY A 136 6.93 -4.75 -5.56
N LEU A 137 5.65 -4.54 -5.24
CA LEU A 137 4.67 -4.04 -6.21
C LEU A 137 5.03 -2.64 -6.73
N ALA A 138 5.50 -1.75 -5.86
CA ALA A 138 5.99 -0.44 -6.27
C ALA A 138 7.22 -0.54 -7.19
N GLY A 139 8.13 -1.48 -6.93
CA GLY A 139 9.28 -1.79 -7.77
C GLY A 139 8.87 -2.25 -9.17
N ASN A 140 7.90 -3.17 -9.29
CA ASN A 140 7.33 -3.55 -10.59
C ASN A 140 6.78 -2.34 -11.35
N LEU A 141 6.00 -1.48 -10.69
CA LEU A 141 5.45 -0.27 -11.31
C LEU A 141 6.57 0.66 -11.81
N LEU A 142 7.64 0.85 -11.04
CA LEU A 142 8.77 1.67 -11.47
C LEU A 142 9.49 1.10 -12.70
N LEU A 143 9.65 -0.23 -12.78
CA LEU A 143 10.23 -0.87 -13.97
C LEU A 143 9.34 -0.71 -15.21
N ILE A 144 8.02 -0.81 -15.05
CA ILE A 144 7.05 -0.55 -16.12
C ILE A 144 7.18 0.89 -16.62
N ILE A 145 7.19 1.87 -15.70
CA ILE A 145 7.35 3.30 -16.03
C ILE A 145 8.70 3.57 -16.72
N ALA A 146 9.76 2.88 -16.31
CA ALA A 146 11.08 3.00 -16.90
C ALA A 146 11.24 2.26 -18.25
N GLY A 147 10.23 1.52 -18.70
CA GLY A 147 10.30 0.73 -19.94
C GLY A 147 11.24 -0.47 -19.85
N VAL A 148 11.50 -0.98 -18.65
CA VAL A 148 12.36 -2.16 -18.44
C VAL A 148 11.53 -3.42 -18.72
N PRO A 149 11.95 -4.28 -19.66
CA PRO A 149 11.21 -5.49 -20.02
C PRO A 149 11.17 -6.50 -18.87
N ALA A 150 10.05 -7.23 -18.73
CA ALA A 150 9.85 -8.22 -17.68
C ALA A 150 10.89 -9.36 -17.74
N GLU A 151 11.38 -9.67 -18.95
CA GLU A 151 12.41 -10.65 -19.26
C GLU A 151 13.76 -10.33 -18.60
N ALA A 152 14.01 -9.06 -18.22
CA ALA A 152 15.19 -8.69 -17.45
C ALA A 152 15.22 -9.35 -16.06
N GLY A 153 14.07 -9.82 -15.57
CA GLY A 153 13.95 -10.62 -14.35
C GLY A 153 14.34 -9.89 -13.07
N VAL A 154 14.38 -8.55 -13.08
CA VAL A 154 14.91 -7.73 -11.98
C VAL A 154 14.13 -7.99 -10.68
N MET A 155 12.80 -7.82 -10.70
CA MET A 155 11.98 -8.07 -9.52
C MET A 155 11.90 -9.55 -9.16
N GLY A 156 11.97 -10.46 -10.15
CA GLY A 156 12.02 -11.90 -9.90
C GLY A 156 13.21 -12.30 -9.02
N ARG A 157 14.41 -11.76 -9.30
CA ARG A 157 15.60 -11.96 -8.45
C ARG A 157 15.41 -11.40 -7.05
N ILE A 158 14.87 -10.18 -6.92
CA ILE A 158 14.58 -9.55 -5.61
C ILE A 158 13.60 -10.41 -4.80
N TYR A 159 12.53 -10.91 -5.41
CA TYR A 159 11.57 -11.76 -4.72
C TYR A 159 12.17 -13.08 -4.23
N GLN A 160 13.07 -13.68 -5.01
CA GLN A 160 13.78 -14.91 -4.63
C GLN A 160 14.78 -14.67 -3.50
N GLU A 161 15.58 -13.61 -3.61
CA GLU A 161 16.62 -13.28 -2.64
C GLU A 161 16.03 -12.92 -1.27
N PHE A 162 14.89 -12.22 -1.26
CA PHE A 162 14.27 -11.68 -0.04
C PHE A 162 12.97 -12.40 0.37
N ALA A 163 12.78 -13.64 -0.08
CA ALA A 163 11.56 -14.43 0.13
C ALA A 163 11.17 -14.58 1.61
N ASP A 164 12.14 -14.63 2.52
CA ASP A 164 11.96 -14.79 3.97
C ASP A 164 11.37 -13.55 4.67
N CYS A 165 11.51 -12.38 4.04
CA CYS A 165 11.02 -11.09 4.54
C CYS A 165 9.81 -10.55 3.76
N LEU A 166 9.25 -11.33 2.84
CA LEU A 166 7.98 -11.04 2.16
C LEU A 166 6.78 -11.61 2.94
N PRO A 167 5.54 -11.18 2.62
CA PRO A 167 4.35 -11.81 3.16
C PRO A 167 4.35 -13.30 2.82
N PRO A 168 3.93 -14.18 3.74
CA PRO A 168 3.81 -15.60 3.42
C PRO A 168 2.83 -15.78 2.26
N VAL A 169 3.15 -16.72 1.37
CA VAL A 169 2.19 -17.18 0.36
C VAL A 169 1.18 -18.05 1.09
N GLU A 170 0.08 -17.46 1.55
CA GLU A 170 -1.02 -18.27 2.08
C GLU A 170 -1.67 -19.02 0.92
N PRO A 171 -1.92 -20.34 1.03
CA PRO A 171 -2.84 -21.02 0.11
C PRO A 171 -4.18 -20.27 0.19
N PRO A 172 -4.98 -20.19 -0.90
CA PRO A 172 -6.25 -19.46 -0.88
C PRO A 172 -7.10 -19.98 0.28
N CYS A 173 -7.10 -19.23 1.38
CA CYS A 173 -7.79 -19.63 2.58
C CYS A 173 -9.27 -19.53 2.25
N ALA A 174 -10.01 -20.62 2.43
CA ALA A 174 -11.46 -20.58 2.38
C ALA A 174 -11.90 -19.44 3.28
N ALA A 175 -12.50 -18.39 2.68
CA ALA A 175 -12.79 -17.11 3.29
C ALA A 175 -13.10 -17.25 4.79
N GLN A 176 -12.10 -17.02 5.65
CA GLN A 176 -12.37 -16.87 7.07
C GLN A 176 -13.18 -15.60 7.18
N SER A 177 -14.42 -15.76 7.64
CA SER A 177 -15.49 -14.77 7.54
C SER A 177 -15.27 -13.51 8.40
N GLU A 178 -14.13 -13.38 9.08
CA GLU A 178 -13.83 -12.23 9.93
C GLU A 178 -12.37 -11.77 9.78
N PRO A 179 -12.12 -10.47 9.54
CA PRO A 179 -10.78 -9.92 9.54
C PRO A 179 -10.18 -10.01 10.94
N ALA A 180 -8.88 -10.34 11.03
CA ALA A 180 -8.15 -10.43 12.29
C ALA A 180 -8.34 -9.14 13.14
N HIS A 181 -8.96 -9.31 14.31
CA HIS A 181 -9.20 -8.29 15.33
C HIS A 181 -7.89 -7.82 16.02
#